data_AF-A0A1M5VMS1-F1
#
_entry.id   AF-A0A1M5VMS1-F1
#
_cell.length_a   1.000
_cell.length_b   1.000
_cell.length_c   1.000
_cell.angle_alpha   90.00
_cell.angle_beta   90.00
_cell.angle_gamma   90.00
#
_symmetry.space_group_name_H-M   'P 1'
#
loop_
_entity.id
_entity.type
_entity.pdbx_description
1 polymer ?
#
loop_
_entity_poly.entity_id
_entity_poly.type
_entity_poly.pdbx_seq_one_letter_code
_entity_poly.pdbx_strand_id
1 'polypeptide(L)'
;MAKVTIDGVEVEVADGTTILNAARQIGGDLVPPAMCYYSTLKDSGGKCRVCLVKVTAGSAKDPRPMPKLVASCRTPVMDGMVVQNITSPEVLEARKGVVEFLLLNHPLDCPVCDQAGECDLQNLAYEHGAAKTRYEEDRRTFEKIDIGDKIKLHMTRCILCYRCTYVADQLTPERVHGVLGRGDHSEISTYIAKAVDNDYSGNMIDVCPVGALTDKTFRFKSRVWFTNPMDAHRDCPKCSGKVVLWMKGEEVLRVSARKDQYGEVKEYICNECRYDHKNVKDWTVEGPRHIDRHSVIAQGHYERADLITLKKEIERQIEFEKGKPLPEPNPSLTA
;
A
#
# COMPACT_ATOMS: atom_id res chain seq x y z
N MET A 1 -13.99 22.43 -14.38
CA MET A 1 -12.60 21.95 -14.47
C MET A 1 -11.77 22.96 -13.73
N ALA A 2 -10.92 22.51 -12.81
CA ALA A 2 -10.04 23.35 -12.01
C ALA A 2 -8.60 23.12 -12.45
N LYS A 3 -7.87 24.20 -12.73
CA LYS A 3 -6.43 24.16 -13.02
C LYS A 3 -5.66 24.33 -11.72
N VAL A 4 -4.78 23.38 -11.39
CA VAL A 4 -3.96 23.39 -10.16
C VAL A 4 -2.50 23.16 -10.52
N THR A 5 -1.60 23.84 -9.82
CA THR A 5 -0.16 23.65 -9.95
C THR A 5 0.38 22.91 -8.73
N ILE A 6 1.03 21.77 -8.91
CA ILE A 6 1.63 20.96 -7.85
C ILE A 6 3.12 20.87 -8.12
N ASP A 7 3.96 21.42 -7.24
CA ASP A 7 5.42 21.45 -7.39
C ASP A 7 5.90 21.95 -8.77
N GLY A 8 5.19 22.94 -9.32
CA GLY A 8 5.50 23.55 -10.61
C GLY A 8 4.88 22.86 -11.83
N VAL A 9 4.25 21.70 -11.66
CA VAL A 9 3.54 20.97 -12.72
C VAL A 9 2.06 21.34 -12.69
N GLU A 10 1.53 21.82 -13.81
CA GLU A 10 0.11 22.12 -13.95
C GLU A 10 -0.68 20.88 -14.34
N VAL A 11 -1.86 20.70 -13.73
CA VAL A 11 -2.83 19.65 -14.07
C VAL A 11 -4.24 20.22 -14.02
N GLU A 12 -5.08 19.77 -14.94
CA GLU A 12 -6.49 20.14 -15.02
C GLU A 12 -7.34 18.96 -14.57
N VAL A 13 -8.21 19.17 -13.57
CA VAL A 13 -9.01 18.11 -12.97
C VAL A 13 -10.47 18.48 -12.84
N ALA A 14 -11.32 17.48 -12.68
CA ALA A 14 -12.74 17.69 -12.39
C ALA A 14 -12.94 18.38 -11.04
N ASP A 15 -13.96 19.22 -10.96
CA ASP A 15 -14.29 19.96 -9.73
C ASP A 15 -14.62 18.97 -8.60
N GLY A 16 -14.14 19.25 -7.39
CA GLY A 16 -14.29 18.35 -6.23
C GLY A 16 -13.21 17.27 -6.10
N THR A 17 -12.30 17.14 -7.08
CA THR A 17 -11.10 16.29 -6.95
C THR A 17 -10.24 16.77 -5.78
N THR A 18 -9.70 15.85 -4.96
CA THR A 18 -8.81 16.20 -3.86
C THR A 18 -7.40 16.48 -4.36
N ILE A 19 -6.61 17.25 -3.61
CA ILE A 19 -5.20 17.54 -3.97
C ILE A 19 -4.42 16.23 -4.19
N LEU A 20 -4.63 15.22 -3.35
CA LEU A 20 -3.95 13.92 -3.50
C LEU A 20 -4.32 13.25 -4.82
N ASN A 21 -5.62 13.22 -5.17
CA ASN A 21 -6.05 12.60 -6.43
C ASN A 21 -5.62 13.41 -7.65
N ALA A 22 -5.51 14.73 -7.55
CA ALA A 22 -4.93 15.57 -8.60
C ALA A 22 -3.44 15.24 -8.80
N ALA A 23 -2.67 15.10 -7.72
CA ALA A 23 -1.27 14.68 -7.79
C ALA A 23 -1.13 13.27 -8.41
N ARG A 24 -2.06 12.34 -8.13
CA ARG A 24 -2.07 11.00 -8.74
C ARG A 24 -2.24 11.03 -10.26
N GLN A 25 -2.90 12.03 -10.82
CA GLN A 25 -3.00 12.16 -12.29
C GLN A 25 -1.67 12.58 -12.93
N ILE A 26 -0.78 13.23 -12.17
CA ILE A 26 0.58 13.56 -12.60
C ILE A 26 1.48 12.33 -12.42
N GLY A 27 1.43 11.70 -11.24
CA GLY A 27 2.24 10.52 -10.90
C GLY A 27 3.63 10.85 -10.36
N GLY A 28 4.41 9.79 -10.13
CA GLY A 28 5.78 9.87 -9.61
C GLY A 28 5.89 10.47 -8.20
N ASP A 29 7.03 11.09 -7.92
CA ASP A 29 7.38 11.66 -6.61
C ASP A 29 6.50 12.83 -6.17
N LEU A 30 5.71 13.40 -7.09
CA LEU A 30 4.80 14.49 -6.78
C LEU A 30 3.59 14.02 -5.97
N VAL A 31 3.30 12.71 -5.95
CA VAL A 31 2.17 12.14 -5.20
C VAL A 31 2.50 12.14 -3.70
N PRO A 32 1.75 12.88 -2.85
CA PRO A 32 1.98 12.84 -1.42
C PRO A 32 1.73 11.42 -0.85
N PRO A 33 2.59 10.90 0.02
CA PRO A 33 2.38 9.59 0.63
C PRO A 33 1.13 9.59 1.52
N ALA A 34 0.42 8.46 1.59
CA ALA A 34 -0.80 8.34 2.39
C ALA A 34 -1.01 6.94 2.97
N MET A 35 -1.22 6.86 4.29
CA MET A 35 -1.41 5.59 4.99
C MET A 35 -2.87 5.26 5.32
N CYS A 36 -3.74 6.25 5.45
CA CYS A 36 -5.16 6.03 5.82
C CYS A 36 -6.14 6.25 4.66
N TYR A 37 -5.72 6.97 3.63
CA TYR A 37 -6.55 7.20 2.45
C TYR A 37 -6.57 5.96 1.57
N TYR A 38 -7.71 5.70 0.94
CA TYR A 38 -7.95 4.57 0.05
C TYR A 38 -9.08 4.93 -0.91
N SER A 39 -8.84 4.99 -2.22
CA SER A 39 -9.82 5.54 -3.17
C SER A 39 -11.13 4.75 -3.22
N THR A 40 -11.07 3.42 -3.11
CA THR A 40 -12.24 2.55 -3.13
C THR A 40 -13.01 2.50 -1.81
N LEU A 41 -12.46 3.06 -0.72
CA LEU A 41 -13.14 3.15 0.57
C LEU A 41 -13.67 4.57 0.76
N LYS A 42 -15.00 4.68 0.65
CA LYS A 42 -15.69 5.97 0.79
C LYS A 42 -15.38 6.59 2.15
N ASP A 43 -15.14 7.90 2.17
CA ASP A 43 -14.84 8.68 3.37
C ASP A 43 -13.57 8.29 4.13
N SER A 44 -12.73 7.44 3.55
CA SER A 44 -11.39 7.19 4.07
C SER A 44 -10.49 8.43 3.93
N GLY A 45 -9.41 8.48 4.70
CA GLY A 45 -8.49 9.62 4.73
C GLY A 45 -8.64 10.54 5.95
N GLY A 46 -7.71 11.49 6.06
CA GLY A 46 -7.71 12.51 7.12
C GLY A 46 -7.35 12.02 8.53
N LYS A 47 -6.93 10.76 8.71
CA LYS A 47 -6.56 10.19 10.02
C LYS A 47 -5.05 10.32 10.29
N CYS A 48 -4.21 9.81 9.39
CA CYS A 48 -2.77 9.67 9.63
C CYS A 48 -1.92 10.94 9.43
N ARG A 49 -2.42 11.93 8.68
CA ARG A 49 -1.71 13.19 8.35
C ARG A 49 -0.36 13.04 7.63
N VAL A 50 -0.05 11.87 7.06
CA VAL A 50 1.17 11.67 6.25
C VAL A 50 1.15 12.51 4.96
N CYS A 51 -0.03 12.73 4.40
CA CYS A 51 -0.24 13.41 3.13
C CYS A 51 -0.31 14.95 3.24
N LEU A 52 0.27 15.53 4.30
CA LEU A 52 0.27 16.99 4.48
C LEU A 52 1.02 17.67 3.33
N VAL A 53 0.46 18.78 2.84
CA VAL A 53 1.02 19.62 1.78
C VAL A 53 0.83 21.10 2.13
N LYS A 54 1.64 21.96 1.52
CA LYS A 54 1.54 23.41 1.69
C LYS A 54 0.79 24.02 0.52
N VAL A 55 -0.22 24.84 0.81
CA VAL A 55 -0.96 25.58 -0.22
C VAL A 55 -0.50 27.04 -0.16
N THR A 56 0.28 27.46 -1.15
CA THR A 56 0.87 28.81 -1.22
C THR A 56 -0.06 29.82 -1.88
N ALA A 57 -0.98 29.36 -2.73
CA ALA A 57 -2.07 30.17 -3.25
C ALA A 57 -3.36 29.35 -3.21
N GLY A 58 -4.40 29.86 -2.54
CA GLY A 58 -5.65 29.13 -2.33
C GLY A 58 -6.46 28.90 -3.60
N SER A 59 -6.63 29.94 -4.41
CA SER A 59 -7.32 29.91 -5.71
C SER A 59 -7.05 31.19 -6.51
N ALA A 60 -7.48 31.25 -7.77
CA ALA A 60 -7.47 32.47 -8.56
C ALA A 60 -8.39 33.57 -7.98
N LYS A 61 -9.49 33.18 -7.31
CA LYS A 61 -10.44 34.12 -6.69
C LYS A 61 -9.94 34.66 -5.35
N ASP A 62 -9.27 33.82 -4.58
CA ASP A 62 -8.65 34.16 -3.30
C ASP A 62 -7.23 33.56 -3.26
N PRO A 63 -6.21 34.35 -3.63
CA PRO A 63 -4.84 33.88 -3.75
C PRO A 63 -4.14 33.74 -2.39
N ARG A 64 -4.82 34.04 -1.27
CA ARG A 64 -4.20 33.96 0.05
C ARG A 64 -3.70 32.53 0.32
N PRO A 65 -2.48 32.37 0.87
CA PRO A 65 -1.98 31.06 1.27
C PRO A 65 -2.84 30.50 2.40
N MET A 66 -2.93 29.18 2.48
CA MET A 66 -3.52 28.55 3.65
C MET A 66 -2.55 28.67 4.83
N PRO A 67 -3.01 29.05 6.03
CA PRO A 67 -2.13 29.37 7.16
C PRO A 67 -1.44 28.15 7.79
N LYS A 68 -1.86 26.94 7.42
CA LYS A 68 -1.35 25.67 7.93
C LYS A 68 -1.22 24.67 6.79
N LEU A 69 -0.35 23.69 6.96
CA LEU A 69 -0.34 22.52 6.09
C LEU A 69 -1.70 21.83 6.13
N VAL A 70 -2.16 21.38 4.96
CA VAL A 70 -3.47 20.76 4.79
C VAL A 70 -3.33 19.32 4.35
N ALA A 71 -4.31 18.49 4.74
CA ALA A 71 -4.31 17.08 4.37
C ALA A 71 -4.80 16.92 2.92
N SER A 72 -3.86 16.68 1.98
CA SER A 72 -4.16 16.58 0.55
C SER A 72 -5.25 15.56 0.20
N CYS A 73 -5.40 14.48 0.97
CA CYS A 73 -6.42 13.45 0.74
C CYS A 73 -7.87 13.90 1.00
N ARG A 74 -8.09 15.01 1.71
CA ARG A 74 -9.43 15.52 2.06
C ARG A 74 -9.67 16.95 1.62
N THR A 75 -8.64 17.69 1.23
CA THR A 75 -8.78 19.05 0.71
C THR A 75 -9.09 18.98 -0.78
N PRO A 76 -10.27 19.46 -1.24
CA PRO A 76 -10.58 19.60 -2.65
C PRO A 76 -9.69 20.69 -3.29
N VAL A 77 -9.33 20.49 -4.55
CA VAL A 77 -8.64 21.54 -5.32
C VAL A 77 -9.59 22.68 -5.63
N MET A 78 -9.03 23.87 -5.82
CA MET A 78 -9.73 25.02 -6.36
C MET A 78 -8.98 25.53 -7.59
N ASP A 79 -9.70 26.16 -8.51
CA ASP A 79 -9.08 26.71 -9.72
C ASP A 79 -8.04 27.80 -9.37
N GLY A 80 -6.84 27.70 -9.95
CA GLY A 80 -5.68 28.55 -9.65
C GLY A 80 -4.95 28.20 -8.35
N MET A 81 -5.23 27.06 -7.71
CA MET A 81 -4.54 26.63 -6.51
C MET A 81 -3.08 26.26 -6.81
N VAL A 82 -2.16 26.68 -5.92
CA VAL A 82 -0.73 26.30 -6.00
C VAL A 82 -0.33 25.53 -4.75
N VAL A 83 0.15 24.31 -4.96
CA VAL A 83 0.50 23.34 -3.93
C VAL A 83 2.00 23.04 -4.00
N GLN A 84 2.65 23.03 -2.86
CA GLN A 84 4.00 22.53 -2.68
C GLN A 84 3.97 21.24 -1.86
N ASN A 85 4.55 20.17 -2.38
CA ASN A 85 4.69 18.89 -1.70
C ASN A 85 6.18 18.61 -1.41
N ILE A 86 6.95 18.15 -2.40
CA ILE A 86 8.37 17.82 -2.18
C ILE A 86 9.27 19.06 -2.19
N THR A 87 8.81 20.15 -2.82
CA THR A 87 9.58 21.41 -2.90
C THR A 87 9.55 22.23 -1.60
N SER A 88 8.69 21.87 -0.64
CA SER A 88 8.53 22.61 0.61
C SER A 88 9.30 21.96 1.76
N PRO A 89 10.34 22.63 2.33
CA PRO A 89 11.06 22.10 3.49
C PRO A 89 10.16 21.91 4.71
N GLU A 90 9.15 22.76 4.88
CA GLU A 90 8.16 22.68 5.96
C GLU A 90 7.33 21.40 5.88
N VAL A 91 6.93 20.99 4.66
CA VAL A 91 6.19 19.74 4.43
C VAL A 91 7.05 18.52 4.74
N LEU A 92 8.31 18.54 4.28
CA LEU A 92 9.25 17.44 4.54
C LEU A 92 9.52 17.27 6.04
N GLU A 93 9.66 18.37 6.77
CA GLU A 93 9.86 18.33 8.23
C GLU A 93 8.60 17.86 8.96
N ALA A 94 7.42 18.35 8.59
CA ALA A 94 6.16 17.87 9.13
C ALA A 94 5.96 16.38 8.89
N ARG A 95 6.35 15.87 7.71
CA ARG A 95 6.26 14.45 7.38
C ARG A 95 7.16 13.60 8.26
N LYS A 96 8.41 14.02 8.50
CA LYS A 96 9.32 13.35 9.45
C LYS A 96 8.70 13.26 10.85
N GLY A 97 8.11 14.36 11.33
CA GLY A 97 7.40 14.37 12.61
C GLY A 97 6.21 13.40 12.65
N VAL A 98 5.41 13.34 11.60
CA VAL A 98 4.31 12.35 11.50
C VAL A 98 4.84 10.92 11.52
N VAL A 99 5.91 10.61 10.77
CA VAL A 99 6.54 9.28 10.81
C VAL A 99 7.06 8.97 12.21
N GLU A 100 7.69 9.92 12.91
CA GLU A 100 8.13 9.75 14.30
C GLU A 100 6.94 9.39 15.20
N PHE A 101 5.80 10.08 15.09
CA PHE A 101 4.58 9.73 15.85
C PHE A 101 3.99 8.36 15.51
N LEU A 102 4.02 7.96 14.24
CA LEU A 102 3.56 6.63 13.83
C LEU A 102 4.44 5.53 14.41
N LEU A 103 5.75 5.76 14.50
CA LEU A 103 6.72 4.84 15.06
C LEU A 103 6.85 4.93 16.58
N LEU A 104 6.38 6.01 17.21
CA LEU A 104 6.55 6.29 18.65
C LEU A 104 6.06 5.14 19.52
N ASN A 105 4.85 4.66 19.25
CA ASN A 105 4.22 3.54 19.98
C ASN A 105 4.20 2.23 19.17
N HIS A 106 4.81 2.18 17.99
CA HIS A 106 4.86 0.96 17.17
C HIS A 106 5.91 -0.01 17.73
N PRO A 107 5.63 -1.32 17.84
CA PRO A 107 6.57 -2.28 18.41
C PRO A 107 7.74 -2.55 17.46
N LEU A 108 8.89 -2.94 18.02
CA LEU A 108 10.08 -3.36 17.28
C LEU A 108 9.96 -4.81 16.76
N ASP A 109 8.81 -5.09 16.13
CA ASP A 109 8.40 -6.44 15.73
C ASP A 109 8.84 -6.80 14.30
N CYS A 110 9.49 -5.91 13.57
CA CYS A 110 9.79 -6.09 12.13
C CYS A 110 10.38 -7.48 11.78
N PRO A 111 11.35 -8.05 12.52
CA PRO A 111 11.91 -9.37 12.20
C PRO A 111 10.87 -10.51 12.27
N VAL A 112 9.93 -10.41 13.23
CA VAL A 112 8.87 -11.41 13.48
C VAL A 112 7.54 -11.03 12.85
N CYS A 113 7.47 -9.89 12.17
CA CYS A 113 6.27 -9.42 11.49
C CYS A 113 6.16 -10.12 10.13
N ASP A 114 4.97 -10.67 9.84
CA ASP A 114 4.72 -11.36 8.58
C ASP A 114 4.70 -10.39 7.38
N GLN A 115 4.26 -9.16 7.62
CA GLN A 115 4.18 -8.11 6.61
C GLN A 115 5.53 -7.41 6.34
N ALA A 116 6.62 -7.85 6.98
CA ALA A 116 7.94 -7.29 6.72
C ALA A 116 8.31 -7.48 5.23
N GLY A 117 8.78 -6.41 4.59
CA GLY A 117 9.06 -6.36 3.15
C GLY A 117 7.90 -5.96 2.25
N GLU A 118 6.66 -6.00 2.75
CA GLU A 118 5.47 -5.48 2.07
C GLU A 118 4.69 -4.52 2.98
N CYS A 119 5.39 -3.88 3.92
CA CYS A 119 4.83 -2.98 4.91
C CYS A 119 4.96 -1.53 4.44
N ASP A 120 3.82 -0.86 4.21
CA ASP A 120 3.80 0.55 3.79
C ASP A 120 4.48 1.44 4.84
N LEU A 121 4.34 1.13 6.14
CA LEU A 121 4.98 1.93 7.20
C LEU A 121 6.51 1.78 7.19
N GLN A 122 7.02 0.61 6.81
CA GLN A 122 8.46 0.37 6.70
C GLN A 122 9.04 1.23 5.56
N ASN A 123 8.38 1.21 4.40
CA ASN A 123 8.81 2.01 3.24
C ASN A 123 8.69 3.51 3.55
N LEU A 124 7.57 3.93 4.14
CA LEU A 124 7.38 5.31 4.57
C LEU A 124 8.47 5.79 5.55
N ALA A 125 8.85 4.93 6.51
CA ALA A 125 9.90 5.25 7.46
C ALA A 125 11.28 5.32 6.81
N TYR A 126 11.55 4.46 5.82
CA TYR A 126 12.79 4.48 5.06
C TYR A 126 12.93 5.76 4.22
N GLU A 127 11.86 6.18 3.54
CA GLU A 127 11.86 7.32 2.62
C GLU A 127 11.75 8.68 3.34
N HIS A 128 11.01 8.74 4.45
CA HIS A 128 10.62 10.00 5.07
C HIS A 128 10.86 10.06 6.59
N GLY A 129 11.35 8.98 7.20
CA GLY A 129 11.65 8.93 8.62
C GLY A 129 13.04 9.45 8.98
N ALA A 130 13.30 9.52 10.29
CA ALA A 130 14.63 9.77 10.83
C ALA A 130 15.35 8.43 11.11
N ALA A 131 16.68 8.41 10.94
CA ALA A 131 17.48 7.21 11.18
C ALA A 131 17.57 6.79 12.66
N LYS A 132 17.30 7.72 13.59
CA LYS A 132 17.35 7.48 15.04
C LYS A 132 16.02 7.89 15.67
N THR A 133 15.59 7.15 16.68
CA THR A 133 14.48 7.53 17.57
C THR A 133 15.03 8.31 18.77
N ARG A 134 14.26 9.30 19.23
CA ARG A 134 14.51 10.00 20.51
C ARG A 134 13.60 9.51 21.63
N TYR A 135 12.64 8.65 21.31
CA TYR A 135 11.69 8.09 22.26
C TYR A 135 12.33 6.93 23.03
N GLU A 136 12.42 7.07 24.35
CA GLU A 136 13.05 6.12 25.28
C GLU A 136 12.06 5.50 26.27
N GLU A 137 10.81 5.98 26.27
CA GLU A 137 9.76 5.54 27.20
C GLU A 137 9.15 4.19 26.81
N ASP A 138 8.39 3.62 27.75
CA ASP A 138 7.64 2.38 27.52
C ASP A 138 6.55 2.56 26.46
N ARG A 139 6.57 1.68 25.46
CA ARG A 139 5.57 1.64 24.39
C ARG A 139 4.29 1.02 24.91
N ARG A 140 3.15 1.56 24.48
CA ARG A 140 1.84 0.99 24.80
C ARG A 140 1.72 -0.46 24.32
N THR A 141 1.05 -1.28 25.11
CA THR A 141 0.74 -2.68 24.77
C THR A 141 -0.77 -2.91 24.84
N PHE A 142 -1.23 -3.97 24.18
CA PHE A 142 -2.65 -4.35 24.13
C PHE A 142 -2.77 -5.85 24.39
N GLU A 143 -3.86 -6.23 25.04
CA GLU A 143 -4.20 -7.64 25.21
C GLU A 143 -4.52 -8.29 23.86
N LYS A 144 -4.08 -9.54 23.68
CA LYS A 144 -4.31 -10.26 22.43
C LYS A 144 -5.70 -10.86 22.45
N ILE A 145 -6.59 -10.34 21.61
CA ILE A 145 -7.91 -10.92 21.40
C ILE A 145 -7.96 -11.80 20.14
N ASP A 146 -8.88 -12.76 20.13
CA ASP A 146 -9.18 -13.56 18.94
C ASP A 146 -10.44 -13.00 18.27
N ILE A 147 -10.27 -12.41 17.09
CA ILE A 147 -11.35 -11.74 16.35
C ILE A 147 -12.10 -12.69 15.40
N GLY A 148 -11.55 -13.85 15.09
CA GLY A 148 -12.11 -14.80 14.12
C GLY A 148 -11.07 -15.82 13.67
N ASP A 149 -11.46 -16.84 12.93
CA ASP A 149 -10.62 -17.97 12.53
C ASP A 149 -9.64 -17.68 11.37
N LYS A 150 -9.94 -16.71 10.49
CA LYS A 150 -9.14 -16.41 9.29
C LYS A 150 -8.10 -15.31 9.47
N ILE A 151 -8.36 -14.33 10.34
CA ILE A 151 -7.54 -13.13 10.51
C ILE A 151 -6.89 -13.11 11.89
N LYS A 152 -5.58 -12.89 11.93
CA LYS A 152 -4.85 -12.67 13.19
C LYS A 152 -4.62 -11.18 13.40
N LEU A 153 -5.15 -10.67 14.51
CA LEU A 153 -4.93 -9.30 14.99
C LEU A 153 -3.71 -9.22 15.92
N HIS A 154 -2.79 -8.31 15.60
CA HIS A 154 -1.69 -7.84 16.42
C HIS A 154 -1.85 -6.33 16.62
N MET A 155 -2.73 -5.96 17.55
CA MET A 155 -3.15 -4.57 17.74
C MET A 155 -1.99 -3.61 18.06
N THR A 156 -0.95 -4.07 18.73
CA THR A 156 0.26 -3.26 19.01
C THR A 156 0.89 -2.68 17.74
N ARG A 157 0.80 -3.38 16.60
CA ARG A 157 1.33 -2.92 15.32
C ARG A 157 0.41 -1.93 14.59
N CYS A 158 -0.83 -1.76 15.05
CA CYS A 158 -1.80 -0.93 14.36
C CYS A 158 -1.50 0.56 14.56
N ILE A 159 -1.53 1.32 13.47
CA ILE A 159 -1.34 2.78 13.45
C ILE A 159 -2.66 3.56 13.45
N LEU A 160 -3.79 2.90 13.75
CA LEU A 160 -5.11 3.53 13.79
C LEU A 160 -5.46 4.29 12.49
N CYS A 161 -5.21 3.67 11.34
CA CYS A 161 -5.51 4.26 10.03
C CYS A 161 -6.99 4.12 9.60
N TYR A 162 -7.74 3.22 10.24
CA TYR A 162 -9.18 2.94 10.06
C TYR A 162 -9.53 2.26 8.72
N ARG A 163 -8.58 1.95 7.84
CA ARG A 163 -8.88 1.27 6.55
C ARG A 163 -9.67 -0.03 6.74
N CYS A 164 -9.27 -0.88 7.68
CA CYS A 164 -9.96 -2.14 7.96
C CYS A 164 -11.37 -1.95 8.51
N THR A 165 -11.62 -0.89 9.30
CA THR A 165 -12.95 -0.59 9.83
C THR A 165 -13.90 -0.15 8.71
N TYR A 166 -13.39 0.62 7.73
CA TYR A 166 -14.17 0.98 6.54
C TYR A 166 -14.46 -0.26 5.68
N VAL A 167 -13.51 -1.18 5.51
CA VAL A 167 -13.78 -2.45 4.81
C VAL A 167 -14.86 -3.25 5.53
N ALA A 168 -14.77 -3.42 6.84
CA ALA A 168 -15.77 -4.15 7.60
C ALA A 168 -17.16 -3.50 7.48
N ASP A 169 -17.24 -2.17 7.52
CA ASP A 169 -18.50 -1.44 7.45
C ASP A 169 -19.10 -1.39 6.02
N GLN A 170 -18.27 -1.28 4.98
CA GLN A 170 -18.72 -1.06 3.61
C GLN A 170 -18.86 -2.33 2.78
N LEU A 171 -18.08 -3.38 3.08
CA LEU A 171 -18.07 -4.63 2.31
C LEU A 171 -18.77 -5.80 3.01
N THR A 172 -19.18 -5.63 4.28
CA THR A 172 -19.85 -6.69 5.04
C THR A 172 -21.18 -6.22 5.61
N PRO A 173 -22.17 -7.10 5.79
CA PRO A 173 -23.53 -6.70 6.16
C PRO A 173 -23.65 -6.12 7.58
N GLU A 174 -22.68 -6.40 8.45
CA GLU A 174 -22.70 -5.97 9.85
C GLU A 174 -21.35 -5.39 10.29
N ARG A 175 -21.42 -4.28 11.03
CA ARG A 175 -20.23 -3.64 11.57
C ARG A 175 -19.76 -4.34 12.85
N VAL A 176 -18.96 -5.40 12.66
CA VAL A 176 -18.37 -6.19 13.76
C VAL A 176 -16.97 -5.73 14.19
N HIS A 177 -16.32 -4.87 13.39
CA HIS A 177 -14.96 -4.38 13.61
C HIS A 177 -14.94 -2.85 13.72
N GLY A 178 -14.30 -2.31 14.75
CA GLY A 178 -14.38 -0.90 15.07
C GLY A 178 -13.28 -0.41 15.99
N VAL A 179 -13.40 0.85 16.41
CA VAL A 179 -12.47 1.48 17.35
C VAL A 179 -13.10 1.48 18.72
N LEU A 180 -12.39 0.92 19.69
CA LEU A 180 -12.72 0.92 21.10
C LEU A 180 -11.82 1.93 21.84
N GLY A 181 -12.33 2.46 22.94
CA GLY A 181 -11.59 3.45 23.74
C GLY A 181 -11.46 4.82 23.04
N ARG A 182 -10.51 5.63 23.54
CA ARG A 182 -10.20 6.97 23.01
C ARG A 182 -8.76 7.36 23.33
N GLY A 183 -8.21 8.30 22.57
CA GLY A 183 -6.86 8.81 22.79
C GLY A 183 -5.78 7.76 22.48
N ASP A 184 -4.73 7.75 23.28
CA ASP A 184 -3.62 6.79 23.21
C ASP A 184 -4.02 5.36 23.60
N HIS A 185 -5.12 5.18 24.33
CA HIS A 185 -5.73 3.87 24.62
C HIS A 185 -6.67 3.36 23.52
N SER A 186 -6.78 4.07 22.38
CA SER A 186 -7.65 3.61 21.28
C SER A 186 -7.15 2.32 20.68
N GLU A 187 -8.04 1.34 20.51
CA GLU A 187 -7.75 0.08 19.85
C GLU A 187 -8.73 -0.26 18.74
N ILE A 188 -8.23 -0.80 17.63
CA ILE A 188 -9.07 -1.31 16.55
C ILE A 188 -9.24 -2.81 16.75
N SER A 189 -10.48 -3.20 17.05
CA SER A 189 -10.77 -4.53 17.59
C SER A 189 -12.23 -4.92 17.34
N THR A 190 -12.63 -6.07 17.86
CA THR A 190 -14.03 -6.45 18.01
C THR A 190 -14.42 -6.33 19.49
N TYR A 191 -15.62 -5.85 19.79
CA TYR A 191 -16.08 -5.79 21.19
C TYR A 191 -16.39 -7.19 21.74
N ILE A 192 -16.88 -8.08 20.86
CA ILE A 192 -17.17 -9.49 21.15
C ILE A 192 -16.08 -10.35 20.50
N ALA A 193 -15.58 -11.36 21.22
CA ALA A 193 -14.59 -12.29 20.68
C ALA A 193 -15.17 -13.10 19.52
N LYS A 194 -14.33 -13.42 18.51
CA LYS A 194 -14.70 -14.22 17.32
C LYS A 194 -15.88 -13.67 16.52
N ALA A 195 -16.06 -12.35 16.50
CA ALA A 195 -17.16 -11.70 15.79
C ALA A 195 -16.93 -11.55 14.27
N VAL A 196 -15.71 -11.80 13.76
CA VAL A 196 -15.41 -11.69 12.33
C VAL A 196 -15.53 -13.06 11.65
N ASP A 197 -16.68 -13.30 11.02
CA ASP A 197 -16.99 -14.50 10.23
C ASP A 197 -17.50 -14.18 8.81
N ASN A 198 -17.73 -12.91 8.49
CA ASN A 198 -18.23 -12.42 7.20
C ASN A 198 -17.40 -12.88 5.99
N ASP A 199 -18.04 -13.18 4.85
CA ASP A 199 -17.41 -13.70 3.62
C ASP A 199 -16.42 -12.73 2.96
N TYR A 200 -16.48 -11.42 3.23
CA TYR A 200 -15.53 -10.44 2.69
C TYR A 200 -14.50 -9.92 3.70
N SER A 201 -14.50 -10.47 4.91
CA SER A 201 -13.65 -10.01 6.01
C SER A 201 -12.15 -10.09 5.71
N GLY A 202 -11.69 -11.06 4.92
CA GLY A 202 -10.28 -11.24 4.58
C GLY A 202 -9.66 -10.05 3.85
N ASN A 203 -10.48 -9.21 3.18
CA ASN A 203 -10.01 -7.99 2.53
C ASN A 203 -9.51 -6.94 3.53
N MET A 204 -9.85 -7.06 4.82
CA MET A 204 -9.26 -6.21 5.87
C MET A 204 -7.74 -6.36 5.96
N ILE A 205 -7.19 -7.54 5.61
CA ILE A 205 -5.75 -7.79 5.55
C ILE A 205 -5.13 -6.99 4.39
N ASP A 206 -5.74 -7.04 3.21
CA ASP A 206 -5.17 -6.40 2.01
C ASP A 206 -5.10 -4.89 2.10
N VAL A 207 -6.07 -4.25 2.78
CA VAL A 207 -6.09 -2.79 2.98
C VAL A 207 -5.20 -2.35 4.15
N CYS A 208 -4.73 -3.27 4.98
CA CYS A 208 -3.97 -2.93 6.18
C CYS A 208 -2.53 -2.53 5.80
N PRO A 209 -2.11 -1.28 6.06
CA PRO A 209 -0.79 -0.78 5.65
C PRO A 209 0.38 -1.28 6.53
N VAL A 210 0.06 -2.05 7.58
CA VAL A 210 0.99 -2.52 8.62
C VAL A 210 0.62 -3.93 9.03
N GLY A 211 1.55 -4.69 9.61
CA GLY A 211 1.35 -6.08 10.03
C GLY A 211 0.42 -6.32 11.22
N ALA A 212 -0.59 -5.47 11.43
CA ALA A 212 -1.59 -5.60 12.47
C ALA A 212 -2.65 -6.64 12.14
N LEU A 213 -3.10 -6.74 10.88
CA LEU A 213 -4.03 -7.76 10.43
C LEU A 213 -3.32 -8.65 9.43
N THR A 214 -3.13 -9.92 9.79
CA THR A 214 -2.40 -10.89 8.96
C THR A 214 -3.24 -12.15 8.73
N ASP A 215 -3.03 -12.81 7.60
CA ASP A 215 -3.68 -14.07 7.24
C ASP A 215 -3.19 -15.23 8.13
N LYS A 216 -4.07 -15.84 8.93
CA LYS A 216 -3.73 -16.99 9.79
C LYS A 216 -3.22 -18.20 9.02
N THR A 217 -3.63 -18.36 7.76
CA THR A 217 -3.30 -19.52 6.92
C THR A 217 -1.96 -19.38 6.20
N PHE A 218 -1.43 -18.16 6.08
CA PHE A 218 -0.14 -17.86 5.45
C PHE A 218 0.96 -17.51 6.46
N ARG A 219 0.56 -16.91 7.59
CA ARG A 219 1.48 -16.38 8.59
C ARG A 219 2.64 -17.33 8.90
N PHE A 220 3.85 -16.81 8.77
CA PHE A 220 5.12 -17.49 9.06
C PHE A 220 5.48 -18.68 8.16
N LYS A 221 4.72 -18.96 7.09
CA LYS A 221 5.09 -19.99 6.11
C LYS A 221 6.22 -19.55 5.18
N SER A 222 6.25 -18.26 4.82
CA SER A 222 7.29 -17.68 3.97
C SER A 222 7.42 -16.17 4.21
N ARG A 223 8.39 -15.55 3.55
CA ARG A 223 8.47 -14.09 3.38
C ARG A 223 8.18 -13.76 1.92
N VAL A 224 7.68 -12.56 1.66
CA VAL A 224 7.24 -12.13 0.32
C VAL A 224 8.35 -12.13 -0.74
N TRP A 225 9.59 -11.83 -0.35
CA TRP A 225 10.76 -11.89 -1.24
C TRP A 225 11.24 -13.33 -1.54
N PHE A 226 10.59 -14.35 -0.97
CA PHE A 226 10.82 -15.76 -1.32
C PHE A 226 9.64 -16.38 -2.09
N THR A 227 8.68 -15.57 -2.51
CA THR A 227 7.48 -16.03 -3.22
C THR A 227 7.41 -15.43 -4.60
N ASN A 228 6.88 -16.19 -5.57
CA ASN A 228 6.62 -15.79 -6.93
C ASN A 228 5.16 -15.34 -7.08
N PRO A 229 4.86 -14.03 -7.06
CA PRO A 229 3.50 -13.55 -7.26
C PRO A 229 3.09 -13.66 -8.73
N MET A 230 1.97 -14.33 -8.97
CA MET A 230 1.38 -14.50 -10.29
C MET A 230 -0.01 -13.86 -10.32
N ASP A 231 -0.29 -13.04 -11.31
CA ASP A 231 -1.65 -12.58 -11.57
C ASP A 231 -2.46 -13.76 -12.16
N ALA A 232 -3.61 -14.04 -11.57
CA ALA A 232 -4.49 -15.13 -11.99
C ALA A 232 -5.96 -14.75 -11.82
N HIS A 233 -6.86 -15.45 -12.49
CA HIS A 233 -8.29 -15.28 -12.31
C HIS A 233 -9.06 -16.61 -12.33
N ARG A 234 -10.29 -16.56 -11.83
CA ARG A 234 -11.27 -17.64 -11.96
C ARG A 234 -12.67 -17.06 -12.08
N ASP A 235 -13.59 -17.84 -12.63
CA ASP A 235 -15.01 -17.49 -12.65
C ASP A 235 -15.61 -17.76 -11.28
N CYS A 236 -15.76 -16.71 -10.46
CA CYS A 236 -16.39 -16.78 -9.15
C CYS A 236 -17.80 -16.17 -9.23
N PRO A 237 -18.85 -16.85 -8.72
CA PRO A 237 -20.20 -16.29 -8.73
C PRO A 237 -20.39 -15.13 -7.73
N LYS A 238 -19.45 -14.93 -6.80
CA LYS A 238 -19.56 -13.98 -5.69
C LYS A 238 -18.73 -12.70 -5.84
N CYS A 239 -17.57 -12.78 -6.48
CA CYS A 239 -16.60 -11.69 -6.56
C CYS A 239 -15.96 -11.60 -7.96
N SER A 240 -15.05 -10.66 -8.18
CA SER A 240 -14.41 -10.50 -9.49
C SER A 240 -13.52 -11.68 -9.92
N GLY A 241 -13.11 -12.51 -8.95
CA GLY A 241 -12.25 -13.66 -9.19
C GLY A 241 -10.82 -13.32 -9.61
N LYS A 242 -10.44 -12.04 -9.74
CA LYS A 242 -9.07 -11.62 -10.11
C LYS A 242 -8.20 -11.49 -8.87
N VAL A 243 -7.11 -12.26 -8.83
CA VAL A 243 -6.24 -12.39 -7.66
C VAL A 243 -4.76 -12.30 -8.02
N VAL A 244 -3.94 -12.25 -6.97
CA VAL A 244 -2.51 -12.55 -6.98
C VAL A 244 -2.29 -13.85 -6.21
N LEU A 245 -1.69 -14.84 -6.86
CA LEU A 245 -1.24 -16.08 -6.25
C LEU A 245 0.20 -15.90 -5.81
N TRP A 246 0.46 -16.00 -4.50
CA TRP A 246 1.80 -15.94 -3.93
C TRP A 246 2.36 -17.36 -3.83
N MET A 247 3.14 -17.74 -4.83
CA MET A 247 3.58 -19.13 -5.00
C MET A 247 4.98 -19.37 -4.48
N LYS A 248 5.30 -20.61 -4.08
CA LYS A 248 6.68 -21.06 -3.86
C LYS A 248 6.83 -22.43 -4.50
N GLY A 249 7.55 -22.48 -5.63
CA GLY A 249 7.46 -23.64 -6.52
C GLY A 249 6.04 -23.76 -7.06
N GLU A 250 5.44 -24.95 -6.93
CA GLU A 250 4.06 -25.23 -7.37
C GLU A 250 2.99 -24.97 -6.29
N GLU A 251 3.39 -24.70 -5.05
CA GLU A 251 2.47 -24.47 -3.94
C GLU A 251 1.99 -23.01 -3.91
N VAL A 252 0.67 -22.80 -3.80
CA VAL A 252 0.08 -21.48 -3.53
C VAL A 252 0.01 -21.27 -2.02
N LEU A 253 0.85 -20.39 -1.50
CA LEU A 253 0.90 -20.13 -0.05
C LEU A 253 -0.21 -19.17 0.39
N ARG A 254 -0.45 -18.12 -0.41
CA ARG A 254 -1.42 -17.04 -0.15
C ARG A 254 -2.11 -16.61 -1.45
N VAL A 255 -3.37 -16.24 -1.33
CA VAL A 255 -4.15 -15.56 -2.37
C VAL A 255 -4.53 -14.18 -1.85
N SER A 256 -4.30 -13.13 -2.63
CA SER A 256 -4.70 -11.76 -2.28
C SER A 256 -5.42 -11.07 -3.43
N ALA A 257 -6.15 -9.99 -3.15
CA ALA A 257 -6.72 -9.17 -4.20
C ALA A 257 -5.61 -8.43 -4.98
N ARG A 258 -5.90 -8.06 -6.23
CA ARG A 258 -4.98 -7.27 -7.05
C ARG A 258 -4.97 -5.82 -6.58
N LYS A 259 -3.77 -5.28 -6.40
CA LYS A 259 -3.53 -3.87 -6.06
C LYS A 259 -3.13 -3.06 -7.30
N ASP A 260 -3.43 -1.76 -7.27
CA ASP A 260 -2.93 -0.76 -8.20
C ASP A 260 -1.53 -0.26 -7.80
N GLN A 261 -1.03 0.73 -8.53
CA GLN A 261 0.29 1.33 -8.31
C GLN A 261 0.40 2.10 -6.98
N TYR A 262 -0.72 2.43 -6.33
CA TYR A 262 -0.76 3.08 -5.01
C TYR A 262 -0.98 2.09 -3.86
N GLY A 263 -0.94 0.79 -4.15
CA GLY A 263 -1.20 -0.26 -3.16
C GLY A 263 -2.69 -0.43 -2.81
N GLU A 264 -3.59 0.14 -3.60
CA GLU A 264 -5.04 0.08 -3.40
C GLU A 264 -5.66 -1.07 -4.18
N VAL A 265 -6.56 -1.81 -3.56
CA VAL A 265 -7.24 -2.98 -4.13
C VAL A 265 -8.17 -2.48 -5.22
N LYS A 266 -7.98 -2.99 -6.44
CA LYS A 266 -8.81 -2.64 -7.60
C LYS A 266 -10.21 -3.25 -7.49
N GLU A 267 -10.25 -4.54 -7.17
CA GLU A 267 -11.46 -5.33 -7.04
C GLU A 267 -11.31 -6.28 -5.85
N TYR A 268 -12.33 -6.33 -4.98
CA TYR A 268 -12.31 -7.14 -3.79
C TYR A 268 -12.69 -8.60 -4.07
N ILE A 269 -12.22 -9.52 -3.22
CA ILE A 269 -12.44 -10.96 -3.39
C ILE A 269 -13.15 -11.57 -2.18
N CYS A 270 -13.98 -12.59 -2.41
CA CYS A 270 -14.61 -13.35 -1.32
C CYS A 270 -13.59 -14.23 -0.58
N ASN A 271 -13.94 -14.66 0.62
CA ASN A 271 -13.11 -15.49 1.47
C ASN A 271 -12.94 -16.91 0.89
N GLU A 272 -13.93 -17.42 0.15
CA GLU A 272 -13.79 -18.70 -0.56
C GLU A 272 -12.60 -18.66 -1.55
N CYS A 273 -12.57 -17.64 -2.42
CA CYS A 273 -11.44 -17.41 -3.33
C CYS A 273 -10.11 -17.24 -2.59
N ARG A 274 -10.13 -16.59 -1.42
CA ARG A 274 -8.91 -16.30 -0.66
C ARG A 274 -8.33 -17.53 0.07
N TYR A 275 -9.19 -18.33 0.68
CA TYR A 275 -8.78 -19.33 1.66
C TYR A 275 -9.00 -20.77 1.19
N ASP A 276 -10.02 -21.03 0.40
CA ASP A 276 -10.45 -22.40 0.05
C ASP A 276 -9.82 -22.86 -1.27
N HIS A 277 -9.46 -21.92 -2.16
CA HIS A 277 -8.86 -22.20 -3.47
C HIS A 277 -7.34 -21.99 -3.49
N LYS A 278 -6.60 -22.90 -2.84
CA LYS A 278 -5.12 -22.89 -2.78
C LYS A 278 -4.43 -23.85 -3.75
N ASN A 279 -5.16 -24.46 -4.68
CA ASN A 279 -4.55 -25.26 -5.73
C ASN A 279 -4.41 -24.44 -7.00
N VAL A 280 -3.26 -24.53 -7.67
CA VAL A 280 -3.02 -23.82 -8.95
C VAL A 280 -4.08 -24.19 -10.00
N LYS A 281 -4.60 -25.43 -9.96
CA LYS A 281 -5.64 -25.93 -10.86
C LYS A 281 -6.98 -25.21 -10.73
N ASP A 282 -7.22 -24.50 -9.63
CA ASP A 282 -8.44 -23.71 -9.42
C ASP A 282 -8.41 -22.37 -10.18
N TRP A 283 -7.27 -22.03 -10.80
CA TRP A 283 -6.99 -20.71 -11.36
C TRP A 283 -6.47 -20.78 -12.79
N THR A 284 -6.86 -19.78 -13.60
CA THR A 284 -6.22 -19.47 -14.87
C THR A 284 -5.10 -18.46 -14.60
N VAL A 285 -3.84 -18.90 -14.69
CA VAL A 285 -2.67 -18.06 -14.44
C VAL A 285 -2.37 -17.20 -15.67
N GLU A 286 -2.44 -15.88 -15.53
CA GLU A 286 -2.18 -14.92 -16.61
C GLU A 286 -0.67 -14.72 -16.81
N GLY A 287 0.09 -14.65 -15.71
CA GLY A 287 1.54 -14.51 -15.75
C GLY A 287 2.13 -13.91 -14.48
N PRO A 288 3.44 -13.63 -14.48
CA PRO A 288 4.11 -12.92 -13.40
C PRO A 288 3.48 -11.56 -13.17
N ARG A 289 3.24 -11.22 -11.90
CA ARG A 289 2.77 -9.90 -11.52
C ARG A 289 3.89 -8.88 -11.68
N HIS A 290 3.55 -7.68 -12.15
CA HIS A 290 4.50 -6.56 -12.16
C HIS A 290 4.87 -6.14 -10.73
N ILE A 291 6.16 -6.04 -10.45
CA ILE A 291 6.69 -5.64 -9.13
C ILE A 291 7.64 -4.47 -9.33
N ASP A 292 7.45 -3.42 -8.54
CA ASP A 292 8.33 -2.27 -8.56
C ASP A 292 9.78 -2.67 -8.26
N ARG A 293 10.74 -2.16 -9.04
CA ARG A 293 12.16 -2.51 -8.93
C ARG A 293 12.78 -2.14 -7.57
N HIS A 294 12.25 -1.12 -6.90
CA HIS A 294 12.70 -0.71 -5.57
C HIS A 294 12.04 -1.52 -4.44
N SER A 295 11.06 -2.36 -4.76
CA SER A 295 10.48 -3.29 -3.80
C SER A 295 11.47 -4.41 -3.48
N VAL A 296 11.59 -4.77 -2.19
CA VAL A 296 12.32 -5.98 -1.79
C VAL A 296 11.71 -7.25 -2.36
N ILE A 297 10.43 -7.20 -2.76
CA ILE A 297 9.75 -8.31 -3.44
C ILE A 297 10.35 -8.52 -4.83
N ALA A 298 10.99 -7.53 -5.47
CA ALA A 298 11.64 -7.72 -6.76
C ALA A 298 12.94 -8.54 -6.67
N GLN A 299 13.44 -8.83 -5.46
CA GLN A 299 14.69 -9.57 -5.28
C GLN A 299 14.57 -10.99 -5.87
N GLY A 300 15.27 -11.25 -6.98
CA GLY A 300 15.24 -12.54 -7.67
C GLY A 300 14.05 -12.72 -8.62
N HIS A 301 13.27 -11.67 -8.87
CA HIS A 301 12.17 -11.66 -9.82
C HIS A 301 12.58 -10.91 -11.09
N TYR A 302 12.51 -11.60 -12.23
CA TYR A 302 12.76 -11.01 -13.54
C TYR A 302 11.47 -11.04 -14.35
N GLU A 303 11.00 -9.88 -14.76
CA GLU A 303 9.84 -9.79 -15.64
C GLU A 303 10.20 -10.36 -17.03
N ARG A 304 9.22 -10.96 -17.71
CA ARG A 304 9.48 -11.60 -19.02
C ARG A 304 10.06 -10.64 -20.07
N ALA A 305 9.83 -9.34 -19.94
CA ALA A 305 10.43 -8.33 -20.81
C ALA A 305 11.97 -8.35 -20.71
N ASP A 306 12.50 -8.56 -19.51
CA ASP A 306 13.94 -8.69 -19.29
C ASP A 306 14.46 -10.04 -19.77
N LEU A 307 13.68 -11.12 -19.76
CA LEU A 307 14.14 -12.42 -20.28
C LEU A 307 14.41 -12.40 -21.79
N ILE A 308 13.62 -11.66 -22.56
CA ILE A 308 13.87 -11.48 -24.01
C ILE A 308 15.15 -10.68 -24.21
N THR A 309 15.35 -9.61 -23.43
CA THR A 309 16.56 -8.78 -23.46
C THR A 309 17.79 -9.55 -23.00
N LEU A 310 17.66 -10.34 -21.93
CA LEU A 310 18.69 -11.21 -21.38
C LEU A 310 19.06 -12.31 -22.36
N LYS A 311 18.07 -12.92 -23.04
CA LYS A 311 18.33 -13.89 -24.11
C LYS A 311 19.12 -13.27 -25.25
N LYS A 312 18.75 -12.07 -25.70
CA LYS A 312 19.51 -11.32 -26.72
C LYS A 312 20.93 -10.99 -26.26
N GLU A 313 21.12 -10.66 -24.98
CA GLU A 313 22.44 -10.38 -24.41
C GLU A 313 23.30 -11.64 -24.29
N ILE A 314 22.71 -12.77 -23.87
CA ILE A 314 23.38 -14.07 -23.85
C ILE A 314 23.78 -14.48 -25.27
N GLU A 315 22.89 -14.33 -26.25
CA GLU A 315 23.20 -14.58 -27.67
C GLU A 315 24.34 -13.67 -28.16
N ARG A 316 24.35 -12.39 -27.75
CA ARG A 316 25.43 -11.44 -28.04
C ARG A 316 26.77 -11.89 -27.45
N GLN A 317 26.78 -12.34 -26.20
CA GLN A 317 27.98 -12.84 -25.52
C GLN A 317 28.51 -14.13 -26.17
N ILE A 318 27.61 -15.05 -26.55
CA ILE A 318 27.96 -16.28 -27.28
C ILE A 318 28.59 -15.96 -28.64
N GLU A 319 28.10 -14.96 -29.37
CA GLU A 319 28.69 -14.56 -30.65
C GLU A 319 30.06 -13.87 -30.48
N PHE A 320 30.26 -13.15 -29.38
CA PHE A 320 31.58 -12.59 -29.01
C PHE A 320 32.59 -13.69 -28.68
N GLU A 321 32.20 -14.70 -27.89
CA GLU A 321 33.06 -15.86 -27.57
C GLU A 321 33.46 -16.66 -28.83
N LYS A 322 32.64 -16.63 -29.88
CA LYS A 322 32.95 -17.21 -31.20
C LYS A 322 33.86 -16.34 -32.07
N GLY A 323 34.41 -15.25 -31.54
CA GLY A 323 35.38 -14.40 -32.22
C GLY A 323 34.78 -13.37 -33.18
N LYS A 324 33.47 -13.08 -33.09
CA LYS A 324 32.85 -11.99 -33.86
C LYS A 324 32.90 -10.66 -33.08
N PRO A 325 33.02 -9.50 -33.76
CA PRO A 325 32.97 -8.22 -33.10
C PRO A 325 31.61 -8.00 -32.40
N LEU A 326 31.64 -7.46 -31.17
CA LEU A 326 30.45 -7.10 -30.41
C LEU A 326 29.62 -6.06 -31.17
N PRO A 327 28.35 -6.34 -31.51
CA PRO A 327 27.41 -5.31 -31.95
C PRO A 327 27.21 -4.27 -30.86
N GLU A 328 26.87 -3.03 -31.25
CA GLU A 328 26.64 -1.92 -30.32
C GLU A 328 25.68 -2.31 -29.16
N PRO A 329 25.95 -1.85 -27.93
CA PRO A 329 25.10 -2.15 -26.79
C PRO A 329 23.67 -1.69 -27.02
N ASN A 330 22.72 -2.47 -26.54
CA ASN A 330 21.31 -2.13 -26.61
C ASN A 330 21.04 -0.88 -25.74
N PRO A 331 20.61 0.26 -26.32
CA PRO A 331 20.42 1.51 -25.58
C PRO A 331 19.34 1.43 -24.49
N SER A 332 18.53 0.36 -24.47
CA SER A 332 17.53 0.12 -23.42
C SER A 332 18.10 -0.37 -22.09
N LEU A 333 19.42 -0.60 -21.98
CA LEU A 333 20.11 -0.98 -20.73
C LEU A 333 20.98 0.15 -20.16
N THR A 334 21.04 1.31 -20.84
CA THR A 334 21.82 2.49 -20.42
C THR A 334 20.95 3.59 -19.80
N ALA A 335 19.69 3.31 -19.47
CA ALA A 335 18.76 4.24 -18.81
C ALA A 335 18.19 3.65 -17.52
#